data_AF-A0A5E4R4Y7-F1
#
_entry.id   AF-A0A5E4R4Y7-F1
#
_cell.length_a   1.000
_cell.length_b   1.000
_cell.length_c   1.000
_cell.angle_alpha   90.00
_cell.angle_beta   90.00
_cell.angle_gamma   90.00
#
_symmetry.space_group_name_H-M   'P 1'
#
loop_
_entity.id
_entity.type
_entity.pdbx_description
1 polymer ?
#
loop_
_entity_poly.entity_id
_entity_poly.type
_entity_poly.pdbx_seq_one_letter_code
_entity_poly.pdbx_strand_id
1 'polypeptide(L)'
;MTMLVVVAFVCAFVTAAHPLRVGTGIADITGPPAEIRFMGYANFEQIGNGIHLRQFSRAFVFDEGPNSSTRFVFVSVDACMMADGLRKEVIKRLQKRYGDIYNENNVIISGTHTHSTPGGFLMYFLFELPILGFVKETYTAYIAGILKSIIIAHNNLTPARMEFGEGELLNANINRSPSSYLRNPPEERARYKYDVDKTLTQVRFLSPSNDILGVINWFPVHPTSMNNTNKLISSDNVGYASILMEKALNGNNTLPGKGRIVCAFASTNLGDVSPNIRGPRCEFSRKVCNQEDLLCTKPKERCFASGPGRDMFESTKIIATRLFETAMKVLQQPGEDLTGPVGIVHQYVHMPSQSAPSYDPVEDTFTLLRGGYHGRAGRLRLQAGNHHRQPAVERHPGLPGRAHCRGCAVPGAQTHPASNRQDKIPVPVATPDSFADDRPYRRAVYRSRTGRVHLHVGATSQARADRCGSTPGRHRRPVQHLLRLHHNVRGVSGATVRGGVHDLRASHPRNIPTQVHHRWREVQNRPTSAIS
;
A
#
# COMPACT_ATOMS: atom_id res chain seq x y z
N MET A 1 -78.73 23.92 8.75
CA MET A 1 -77.91 22.69 8.85
C MET A 1 -76.63 22.96 8.09
N THR A 2 -75.54 23.27 8.79
CA THR A 2 -74.35 23.90 8.21
C THR A 2 -73.21 22.90 8.23
N MET A 3 -72.84 22.31 7.09
CA MET A 3 -71.71 21.39 7.01
C MET A 3 -70.39 22.17 7.05
N LEU A 4 -69.61 21.92 8.10
CA LEU A 4 -68.22 22.37 8.19
C LEU A 4 -67.33 21.35 7.47
N VAL A 5 -66.72 21.73 6.34
CA VAL A 5 -65.74 20.88 5.65
C VAL A 5 -64.37 21.12 6.27
N VAL A 6 -63.90 20.20 7.10
CA VAL A 6 -62.55 20.24 7.67
C VAL A 6 -61.58 19.61 6.67
N VAL A 7 -60.79 20.45 5.98
CA VAL A 7 -59.68 20.00 5.13
C VAL A 7 -58.47 19.72 6.01
N ALA A 8 -58.22 18.44 6.30
CA ALA A 8 -57.03 18.02 7.03
C ALA A 8 -55.78 18.11 6.13
N PHE A 9 -54.96 19.14 6.32
CA PHE A 9 -53.63 19.21 5.74
C PHE A 9 -52.72 18.16 6.40
N VAL A 10 -52.53 17.02 5.73
CA VAL A 10 -51.50 16.06 6.08
C VAL A 10 -50.15 16.63 5.65
N CYS A 11 -49.52 17.40 6.55
CA CYS A 11 -48.11 17.75 6.44
C CYS A 11 -47.28 16.46 6.59
N ALA A 12 -47.02 15.79 5.47
CA ALA A 12 -45.98 14.79 5.40
C ALA A 12 -44.64 15.48 5.70
N PHE A 13 -44.15 15.32 6.93
CA PHE A 13 -42.78 15.64 7.28
C PHE A 13 -41.85 14.67 6.55
N VAL A 14 -41.60 14.94 5.28
CA VAL A 14 -40.42 14.42 4.60
C VAL A 14 -39.22 15.03 5.33
N THR A 15 -38.65 14.27 6.25
CA THR A 15 -37.34 14.58 6.82
C THR A 15 -36.38 14.66 5.64
N ALA A 16 -35.98 15.88 5.28
CA ALA A 16 -35.06 16.10 4.18
C ALA A 16 -33.73 15.46 4.55
N ALA A 17 -33.51 14.22 4.11
CA ALA A 17 -32.25 13.54 4.23
C ALA A 17 -31.21 14.41 3.54
N HIS A 18 -30.29 14.99 4.31
CA HIS A 18 -29.25 15.83 3.74
C HIS A 18 -28.40 14.95 2.83
N PRO A 19 -28.08 15.40 1.60
CA PRO A 19 -27.26 14.63 0.69
C PRO A 19 -25.90 14.37 1.35
N LEU A 20 -25.49 13.10 1.36
CA LEU A 20 -24.18 12.68 1.83
C LEU A 20 -23.11 13.57 1.21
N ARG A 21 -22.18 14.06 2.03
CA ARG A 21 -21.08 14.89 1.56
C ARG A 21 -19.84 14.03 1.42
N VAL A 22 -19.18 14.15 0.27
CA VAL A 22 -17.91 13.49 -0.01
C VAL A 22 -16.86 14.55 -0.32
N GLY A 23 -15.69 14.39 0.28
CA GLY A 23 -14.53 15.25 0.06
C GLY A 23 -13.33 14.39 -0.32
N THR A 24 -12.61 14.79 -1.36
CA THR A 24 -11.48 14.03 -1.91
C THR A 24 -10.17 14.80 -1.77
N GLY A 25 -9.08 14.08 -1.50
CA GLY A 25 -7.77 14.68 -1.31
C GLY A 25 -6.62 13.73 -1.62
N ILE A 26 -5.60 14.24 -2.30
CA ILE A 26 -4.38 13.52 -2.65
C ILE A 26 -3.15 14.24 -2.13
N ALA A 27 -2.18 13.49 -1.61
CA ALA A 27 -0.90 14.02 -1.17
C ALA A 27 0.23 13.02 -1.40
N ASP A 28 1.43 13.54 -1.66
CA ASP A 28 2.66 12.76 -1.76
C ASP A 28 3.08 12.21 -0.39
N ILE A 29 3.40 10.92 -0.32
CA ILE A 29 3.96 10.22 0.85
C ILE A 29 5.37 9.64 0.56
N THR A 30 5.98 9.97 -0.58
CA THR A 30 7.22 9.34 -1.03
C THR A 30 8.35 9.50 -0.01
N GLY A 31 8.72 8.37 0.62
CA GLY A 31 9.86 8.26 1.53
C GLY A 31 11.23 8.40 0.84
N PRO A 32 12.34 8.18 1.57
CA PRO A 32 13.68 8.34 1.01
C PRO A 32 13.91 7.39 -0.19
N PRO A 33 14.47 7.87 -1.32
CA PRO A 33 14.57 7.07 -2.55
C PRO A 33 15.86 6.24 -2.69
N ALA A 34 16.85 6.47 -1.85
CA ALA A 34 18.17 5.86 -1.93
C ALA A 34 18.61 5.31 -0.57
N GLU A 35 19.47 4.29 -0.60
CA GLU A 35 20.13 3.67 0.56
C GLU A 35 19.19 3.02 1.60
N ILE A 36 17.88 3.01 1.33
CA ILE A 36 16.86 2.33 2.12
C ILE A 36 16.39 1.04 1.44
N ARG A 37 16.01 0.06 2.24
CA ARG A 37 15.48 -1.22 1.75
C ARG A 37 13.99 -1.15 1.52
N PHE A 38 13.51 -1.85 0.50
CA PHE A 38 12.09 -1.88 0.17
C PHE A 38 11.33 -2.92 1.00
N MET A 39 10.11 -2.56 1.39
CA MET A 39 9.21 -3.41 2.15
C MET A 39 8.50 -4.42 1.24
N GLY A 40 8.18 -5.60 1.80
CA GLY A 40 7.35 -6.61 1.14
C GLY A 40 8.13 -7.84 0.67
N TYR A 41 9.19 -7.68 -0.12
CA TYR A 41 9.98 -8.83 -0.59
C TYR A 41 10.93 -9.44 0.44
N ALA A 42 11.12 -8.82 1.61
CA ALA A 42 12.06 -9.26 2.64
C ALA A 42 13.49 -9.54 2.12
N ASN A 43 13.87 -8.93 1.00
CA ASN A 43 15.15 -9.16 0.33
C ASN A 43 16.20 -8.20 0.88
N PHE A 44 17.24 -8.72 1.54
CA PHE A 44 18.36 -7.92 2.03
C PHE A 44 19.13 -7.23 0.89
N GLU A 45 19.13 -7.82 -0.31
CA GLU A 45 19.69 -7.28 -1.57
C GLU A 45 19.01 -6.00 -2.10
N GLN A 46 17.74 -5.79 -1.71
CA GLN A 46 16.85 -4.81 -2.35
C GLN A 46 16.96 -3.41 -1.71
N ILE A 47 18.09 -2.76 -1.96
CA ILE A 47 18.37 -1.39 -1.55
C ILE A 47 17.98 -0.44 -2.69
N GLY A 48 17.15 0.55 -2.38
CA GLY A 48 16.68 1.58 -3.31
C GLY A 48 17.79 2.53 -3.76
N ASN A 49 17.66 3.06 -4.98
CA ASN A 49 18.60 4.00 -5.58
C ASN A 49 17.94 5.03 -6.52
N GLY A 50 16.62 5.24 -6.42
CA GLY A 50 15.89 6.17 -7.29
C GLY A 50 14.36 6.04 -7.21
N ILE A 51 13.68 6.70 -8.14
CA ILE A 51 12.21 6.75 -8.23
C ILE A 51 11.79 6.44 -9.67
N HIS A 52 10.85 5.50 -9.82
CA HIS A 52 10.11 5.25 -11.05
C HIS A 52 8.75 5.97 -10.99
N LEU A 53 7.97 5.74 -9.92
CA LEU A 53 6.71 6.42 -9.65
C LEU A 53 6.69 6.92 -8.20
N ARG A 54 6.08 8.09 -7.96
CA ARG A 54 5.83 8.56 -6.59
C ARG A 54 4.73 7.75 -5.91
N GLN A 55 4.76 7.77 -4.58
CA GLN A 55 3.76 7.19 -3.71
C GLN A 55 2.76 8.27 -3.29
N PHE A 56 1.46 8.01 -3.39
CA PHE A 56 0.42 8.93 -2.96
C PHE A 56 -0.50 8.33 -1.88
N SER A 57 -0.97 9.18 -0.99
CA SER A 57 -2.12 8.93 -0.11
C SER A 57 -3.36 9.58 -0.73
N ARG A 58 -4.43 8.80 -0.90
CA ARG A 58 -5.70 9.17 -1.52
C ARG A 58 -6.82 9.01 -0.50
N ALA A 59 -7.29 10.11 0.05
CA ALA A 59 -8.30 10.16 1.10
C ALA A 59 -9.68 10.55 0.54
N PHE A 60 -10.69 9.89 1.07
CA PHE A 60 -12.11 10.09 0.81
C PHE A 60 -12.79 10.25 2.16
N VAL A 61 -13.22 11.48 2.48
CA VAL A 61 -13.96 11.80 3.70
C VAL A 61 -15.45 11.80 3.38
N PHE A 62 -16.23 11.11 4.20
CA PHE A 62 -17.67 10.93 4.06
C PHE A 62 -18.37 11.53 5.28
N ASP A 63 -19.42 12.30 5.07
CA ASP A 63 -20.07 13.13 6.09
C ASP A 63 -21.59 13.15 5.82
N GLU A 64 -22.40 12.56 6.70
CA GLU A 64 -23.88 12.51 6.56
C GLU A 64 -24.56 13.89 6.66
N GLY A 65 -23.79 14.96 6.93
CA GLY A 65 -24.27 16.33 6.90
C GLY A 65 -24.64 16.86 8.30
N PRO A 66 -25.19 18.09 8.38
CA PRO A 66 -25.22 18.86 9.64
C PRO A 66 -26.10 18.26 10.75
N ASN A 67 -27.00 17.33 10.42
CA ASN A 67 -27.89 16.68 11.39
C ASN A 67 -27.36 15.33 11.89
N SER A 68 -26.16 14.91 11.45
CA SER A 68 -25.52 13.68 11.87
C SER A 68 -24.08 13.95 12.33
N SER A 69 -23.64 13.27 13.38
CA SER A 69 -22.23 13.25 13.78
C SER A 69 -21.42 12.20 13.02
N THR A 70 -22.06 11.40 12.16
CA THR A 70 -21.42 10.33 11.41
C THR A 70 -20.54 10.89 10.30
N ARG A 71 -19.24 10.92 10.59
CA ARG A 71 -18.18 11.17 9.62
C ARG A 71 -17.19 10.01 9.65
N PHE A 72 -16.68 9.61 8.50
CA PHE A 72 -15.54 8.68 8.41
C PHE A 72 -14.59 9.07 7.28
N VAL A 73 -13.42 8.44 7.27
CA VAL A 73 -12.45 8.59 6.19
C VAL A 73 -11.88 7.24 5.79
N PHE A 74 -11.91 6.97 4.49
CA PHE A 74 -11.16 5.90 3.86
C PHE A 74 -9.93 6.49 3.17
N VAL A 75 -8.76 5.91 3.39
CA VAL A 75 -7.51 6.32 2.75
C VAL A 75 -6.87 5.11 2.08
N SER A 76 -6.62 5.20 0.77
CA SER A 76 -5.77 4.26 0.04
C SER A 76 -4.37 4.86 -0.11
N VAL A 77 -3.35 4.11 0.28
CA VAL A 77 -1.97 4.58 0.43
C VAL A 77 -1.03 3.70 -0.41
N ASP A 78 -0.26 4.31 -1.31
CA ASP A 78 0.74 3.64 -2.15
C ASP A 78 1.95 3.15 -1.31
N ALA A 79 1.74 2.10 -0.53
CA ALA A 79 2.69 1.49 0.40
C ALA A 79 2.43 -0.01 0.55
N CYS A 80 3.42 -0.76 1.05
CA CYS A 80 3.30 -2.22 1.20
C CYS A 80 2.25 -2.65 2.24
N MET A 81 2.19 -2.01 3.41
CA MET A 81 1.27 -2.35 4.51
C MET A 81 1.01 -1.08 5.31
N MET A 82 0.03 -1.09 6.23
CA MET A 82 -0.19 0.00 7.18
C MET A 82 0.05 -0.48 8.61
N ALA A 83 0.66 0.37 9.44
CA ALA A 83 0.98 0.07 10.84
C ALA A 83 -0.07 0.63 11.80
N ASP A 84 -0.40 -0.11 12.86
CA ASP A 84 -1.25 0.39 13.96
C ASP A 84 -0.65 1.64 14.63
N GLY A 85 0.66 1.64 14.92
CA GLY A 85 1.34 2.81 15.48
C GLY A 85 1.29 4.05 14.57
N LEU A 86 1.36 3.85 13.26
CA LEU A 86 1.22 4.91 12.26
C LEU A 86 -0.21 5.46 12.21
N ARG A 87 -1.22 4.57 12.23
CA ARG A 87 -2.64 4.94 12.31
C ARG A 87 -2.93 5.79 13.55
N LYS A 88 -2.46 5.35 14.72
CA LYS A 88 -2.57 6.07 16.01
C LYS A 88 -1.96 7.46 15.94
N GLU A 89 -0.75 7.61 15.39
CA GLU A 89 -0.09 8.92 15.27
C GLU A 89 -0.77 9.85 14.24
N VAL A 90 -1.38 9.30 13.17
CA VAL A 90 -2.26 10.07 12.27
C VAL A 90 -3.51 10.55 12.99
N ILE A 91 -4.22 9.66 13.71
CA ILE A 91 -5.43 9.98 14.47
C ILE A 91 -5.15 11.04 15.53
N LYS A 92 -4.11 10.87 16.35
CA LYS A 92 -3.66 11.85 17.35
C LYS A 92 -3.42 13.25 16.76
N ARG A 93 -2.86 13.33 15.55
CA ARG A 93 -2.65 14.61 14.85
C ARG A 93 -3.93 15.20 14.26
N LEU A 94 -4.87 14.37 13.82
CA LEU A 94 -6.21 14.80 13.42
C LEU A 94 -6.99 15.32 14.64
N GLN A 95 -6.98 14.62 15.77
CA GLN A 95 -7.64 15.03 17.01
C GLN A 95 -7.11 16.38 17.51
N LYS A 96 -5.79 16.60 17.47
CA LYS A 96 -5.18 17.91 17.81
C LYS A 96 -5.70 19.06 16.93
N ARG A 97 -6.21 18.78 15.72
CA ARG A 97 -6.70 19.79 14.75
C ARG A 97 -8.22 19.91 14.70
N TYR A 98 -8.94 18.81 14.93
CA TYR A 98 -10.38 18.69 14.65
C TYR A 98 -11.20 18.15 15.85
N GLY A 99 -10.58 17.96 17.02
CA GLY A 99 -11.21 17.23 18.13
C GLY A 99 -11.57 15.80 17.73
N ASP A 100 -12.55 15.21 18.40
CA ASP A 100 -12.90 13.78 18.24
C ASP A 100 -13.66 13.43 16.94
N ILE A 101 -13.77 14.38 16.00
CA ILE A 101 -14.29 14.17 14.63
C ILE A 101 -13.59 13.00 13.93
N TYR A 102 -12.30 12.77 14.21
CA TYR A 102 -11.52 11.65 13.69
C TYR A 102 -10.91 10.86 14.85
N ASN A 103 -11.24 9.57 14.93
CA ASN A 103 -10.91 8.68 16.03
C ASN A 103 -10.68 7.23 15.52
N GLU A 104 -10.37 6.31 16.43
CA GLU A 104 -10.09 4.90 16.09
C GLU A 104 -11.26 4.18 15.41
N ASN A 105 -12.50 4.65 15.56
CA ASN A 105 -13.64 3.99 14.94
C ASN A 105 -13.79 4.36 13.46
N ASN A 106 -13.49 5.61 13.09
CA ASN A 106 -13.89 6.18 11.80
C ASN A 106 -12.72 6.56 10.87
N VAL A 107 -11.48 6.22 11.22
CA VAL A 107 -10.30 6.41 10.36
C VAL A 107 -9.80 5.06 9.84
N ILE A 108 -10.03 4.80 8.55
CA ILE A 108 -9.60 3.59 7.83
C ILE A 108 -8.41 3.96 6.92
N ILE A 109 -7.28 3.28 7.09
CA ILE A 109 -6.07 3.49 6.27
C ILE A 109 -5.65 2.13 5.69
N SER A 110 -5.73 1.99 4.37
CA SER A 110 -5.38 0.78 3.63
C SER A 110 -4.13 1.00 2.78
N GLY A 111 -3.21 0.04 2.81
CA GLY A 111 -2.07 -0.01 1.89
C GLY A 111 -2.46 -0.70 0.59
N THR A 112 -2.06 -0.14 -0.56
CA THR A 112 -2.27 -0.79 -1.87
C THR A 112 -1.52 -2.11 -2.01
N HIS A 113 -0.51 -2.34 -1.17
CA HIS A 113 0.37 -3.51 -1.12
C HIS A 113 1.54 -3.50 -2.11
N THR A 114 2.05 -2.33 -2.52
CA THR A 114 3.26 -2.25 -3.37
C THR A 114 4.54 -2.70 -2.65
N HIS A 115 5.24 -3.66 -3.27
CA HIS A 115 6.56 -4.17 -2.82
C HIS A 115 7.76 -3.33 -3.28
N SER A 116 7.52 -2.14 -3.86
CA SER A 116 8.55 -1.23 -4.36
C SER A 116 8.57 0.09 -3.61
N THR A 117 8.42 0.04 -2.28
CA THR A 117 8.33 1.21 -1.40
C THR A 117 9.25 1.09 -0.19
N PRO A 118 9.79 2.21 0.36
CA PRO A 118 10.70 2.17 1.50
C PRO A 118 10.08 1.51 2.75
N GLY A 119 10.86 0.70 3.46
CA GLY A 119 10.47 0.13 4.75
C GLY A 119 10.71 1.04 5.95
N GLY A 120 10.67 0.47 7.15
CA GLY A 120 11.11 1.13 8.39
C GLY A 120 9.99 1.75 9.23
N PHE A 121 8.74 1.33 9.07
CA PHE A 121 7.57 2.04 9.61
C PHE A 121 6.53 1.16 10.31
N LEU A 122 6.74 -0.16 10.41
CA LEU A 122 5.77 -1.12 10.94
C LEU A 122 5.89 -1.35 12.45
N MET A 123 7.06 -1.03 13.04
CA MET A 123 7.33 -1.06 14.48
C MET A 123 7.27 -2.44 15.15
N TYR A 124 7.16 -3.53 14.39
CA TYR A 124 7.31 -4.91 14.87
C TYR A 124 8.60 -5.53 14.36
N PHE A 125 9.42 -6.08 15.27
CA PHE A 125 10.76 -6.61 15.00
C PHE A 125 10.84 -7.50 13.75
N LEU A 126 9.86 -8.40 13.57
CA LEU A 126 9.81 -9.33 12.44
C LEU A 126 9.82 -8.64 11.07
N PHE A 127 9.11 -7.52 10.94
CA PHE A 127 8.99 -6.79 9.68
C PHE A 127 10.12 -5.79 9.46
N GLU A 128 10.75 -5.32 10.54
CA GLU A 128 11.90 -4.41 10.46
C GLU A 128 13.23 -5.13 10.18
N LEU A 129 13.31 -6.44 10.45
CA LEU A 129 14.52 -7.25 10.30
C LEU A 129 15.13 -7.21 8.88
N PRO A 130 14.37 -7.35 7.76
CA PRO A 130 14.93 -7.19 6.42
C PRO A 130 15.38 -5.76 6.10
N ILE A 131 14.74 -4.77 6.73
CA ILE A 131 15.00 -3.33 6.54
C ILE A 131 16.24 -2.85 7.32
N LEU A 132 16.66 -3.62 8.33
CA LEU A 132 17.68 -3.28 9.32
C LEU A 132 17.22 -2.26 10.38
N GLY A 133 15.90 -2.15 10.59
CA GLY A 133 15.31 -1.33 11.67
C GLY A 133 14.36 -0.23 11.19
N PHE A 134 13.86 0.52 12.18
CA PHE A 134 12.96 1.65 11.99
C PHE A 134 13.65 2.82 11.26
N VAL A 135 12.95 3.42 10.29
CA VAL A 135 13.39 4.58 9.52
C VAL A 135 12.42 5.73 9.73
N LYS A 136 12.89 6.73 10.49
CA LYS A 136 12.12 7.92 10.87
C LYS A 136 11.66 8.73 9.66
N GLU A 137 12.47 8.77 8.61
CA GLU A 137 12.24 9.49 7.37
C GLU A 137 11.01 8.93 6.62
N THR A 138 10.94 7.61 6.43
CA THR A 138 9.76 6.93 5.86
C THR A 138 8.53 7.17 6.72
N TYR A 139 8.63 6.90 8.02
CA TYR A 139 7.52 7.04 8.97
C TYR A 139 6.95 8.47 8.97
N THR A 140 7.82 9.48 8.98
CA THR A 140 7.43 10.90 8.97
C THR A 140 6.81 11.30 7.63
N ALA A 141 7.36 10.86 6.50
CA ALA A 141 6.80 11.13 5.18
C ALA A 141 5.39 10.56 5.02
N TYR A 142 5.18 9.31 5.46
CA TYR A 142 3.88 8.64 5.41
C TYR A 142 2.84 9.38 6.26
N ILE A 143 3.14 9.67 7.54
CA ILE A 143 2.22 10.41 8.42
C ILE A 143 1.90 11.79 7.84
N ALA A 144 2.91 12.52 7.36
CA ALA A 144 2.71 13.87 6.83
C ALA A 144 1.83 13.89 5.58
N GLY A 145 2.05 12.98 4.63
CA GLY A 145 1.25 12.87 3.42
C GLY A 145 -0.16 12.33 3.69
N ILE A 146 -0.33 11.31 4.54
CA ILE A 146 -1.65 10.81 4.93
C ILE A 146 -2.47 11.92 5.59
N LEU A 147 -1.93 12.55 6.64
CA LEU A 147 -2.56 13.68 7.32
C LEU A 147 -2.93 14.80 6.34
N LYS A 148 -2.04 15.14 5.40
CA LYS A 148 -2.30 16.16 4.37
C LYS A 148 -3.42 15.77 3.42
N SER A 149 -3.49 14.52 2.96
CA SER A 149 -4.57 14.04 2.09
C SER A 149 -5.93 14.12 2.79
N ILE A 150 -5.99 13.75 4.08
CA ILE A 150 -7.22 13.83 4.89
C ILE A 150 -7.63 15.30 5.12
N ILE A 151 -6.69 16.20 5.39
CA ILE A 151 -6.98 17.64 5.53
C ILE A 151 -7.53 18.23 4.22
N ILE A 152 -6.96 17.85 3.06
CA ILE A 152 -7.46 18.30 1.75
C ILE A 152 -8.88 17.76 1.53
N ALA A 153 -9.10 16.47 1.77
CA ALA A 153 -10.42 15.83 1.65
C ALA A 153 -11.48 16.49 2.55
N HIS A 154 -11.15 16.72 3.83
CA HIS A 154 -12.01 17.42 4.79
C HIS A 154 -12.43 18.81 4.29
N ASN A 155 -11.47 19.59 3.79
CA ASN A 155 -11.73 20.95 3.30
C ASN A 155 -12.50 20.97 1.96
N ASN A 156 -12.55 19.84 1.24
CA ASN A 156 -13.22 19.68 -0.05
C ASN A 156 -14.62 19.03 0.06
N LEU A 157 -15.19 18.90 1.26
CA LEU A 157 -16.51 18.27 1.48
C LEU A 157 -17.64 19.00 0.73
N THR A 158 -18.14 18.38 -0.33
CA THR A 158 -19.29 18.83 -1.12
C THR A 158 -20.42 17.80 -1.04
N PRO A 159 -21.72 18.19 -1.13
CA PRO A 159 -22.79 17.24 -1.42
C PRO A 159 -22.42 16.35 -2.61
N ALA A 160 -22.73 15.06 -2.52
CA ALA A 160 -22.39 14.07 -3.53
C ALA A 160 -23.42 12.93 -3.57
N ARG A 161 -23.57 12.34 -4.76
CA ARG A 161 -24.25 11.06 -4.99
C ARG A 161 -23.18 9.96 -5.12
N MET A 162 -23.48 8.78 -4.62
CA MET A 162 -22.62 7.60 -4.72
C MET A 162 -23.23 6.59 -5.66
N GLU A 163 -22.51 6.22 -6.72
CA GLU A 163 -22.90 5.11 -7.60
C GLU A 163 -21.94 3.93 -7.43
N PHE A 164 -22.50 2.73 -7.40
CA PHE A 164 -21.82 1.44 -7.43
C PHE A 164 -21.83 0.85 -8.85
N GLY A 165 -20.80 0.09 -9.22
CA GLY A 165 -20.77 -0.67 -10.46
C GLY A 165 -19.67 -1.72 -10.47
N GLU A 166 -19.79 -2.71 -11.35
CA GLU A 166 -18.85 -3.84 -11.43
C GLU A 166 -18.47 -4.21 -12.86
N GLY A 167 -17.32 -4.87 -13.05
CA GLY A 167 -16.92 -5.42 -14.34
C GLY A 167 -15.94 -6.59 -14.22
N GLU A 168 -16.07 -7.59 -15.11
CA GLU A 168 -15.15 -8.73 -15.16
C GLU A 168 -13.79 -8.31 -15.77
N LEU A 169 -12.71 -8.53 -15.03
CA LEU A 169 -11.34 -8.25 -15.40
C LEU A 169 -10.53 -9.54 -15.53
N LEU A 170 -10.42 -10.03 -16.77
CA LEU A 170 -9.61 -11.19 -17.12
C LEU A 170 -8.17 -10.79 -17.46
N ASN A 171 -7.25 -11.75 -17.36
CA ASN A 171 -5.83 -11.57 -17.69
C ASN A 171 -5.10 -10.49 -16.88
N ALA A 172 -5.60 -10.08 -15.71
CA ALA A 172 -4.87 -9.22 -14.77
C ALA A 172 -4.23 -10.01 -13.61
N ASN A 173 -4.78 -11.18 -13.26
CA ASN A 173 -4.34 -11.98 -12.13
C ASN A 173 -4.42 -13.51 -12.39
N ILE A 174 -3.64 -14.28 -11.63
CA ILE A 174 -3.67 -15.74 -11.52
C ILE A 174 -3.52 -16.17 -10.04
N ASN A 175 -3.98 -17.37 -9.68
CA ASN A 175 -3.65 -17.96 -8.37
C ASN A 175 -2.16 -18.38 -8.34
N ARG A 176 -1.45 -18.08 -7.26
CA ARG A 176 -0.03 -18.45 -7.04
C ARG A 176 0.17 -19.66 -6.11
N SER A 177 -0.92 -20.15 -5.53
CA SER A 177 -1.02 -21.29 -4.62
C SER A 177 -2.21 -22.21 -5.00
N PRO A 178 -2.42 -22.59 -6.28
CA PRO A 178 -3.63 -23.30 -6.71
C PRO A 178 -3.82 -24.67 -6.03
N SER A 179 -2.74 -25.35 -5.65
CA SER A 179 -2.80 -26.60 -4.85
C SER A 179 -3.45 -26.40 -3.48
N SER A 180 -3.32 -25.21 -2.88
CA SER A 180 -4.00 -24.86 -1.64
C SER A 180 -5.47 -24.53 -1.88
N TYR A 181 -5.80 -23.79 -2.94
CA TYR A 181 -7.20 -23.54 -3.32
C TYR A 181 -7.96 -24.85 -3.58
N LEU A 182 -7.33 -25.83 -4.23
CA LEU A 182 -7.93 -27.16 -4.47
C LEU A 182 -8.26 -27.96 -3.20
N ARG A 183 -7.76 -27.56 -2.01
CA ARG A 183 -8.12 -28.17 -0.72
C ARG A 183 -9.39 -27.59 -0.10
N ASN A 184 -9.96 -26.52 -0.67
CA ASN A 184 -11.30 -26.05 -0.32
C ASN A 184 -12.34 -27.11 -0.74
N PRO A 185 -13.46 -27.25 0.00
CA PRO A 185 -14.47 -28.26 -0.30
C PRO A 185 -14.96 -28.21 -1.76
N PRO A 186 -15.12 -29.36 -2.45
CA PRO A 186 -15.54 -29.38 -3.87
C PRO A 186 -16.84 -28.62 -4.13
N GLU A 187 -17.81 -28.72 -3.23
CA GLU A 187 -19.11 -28.05 -3.26
C GLU A 187 -19.02 -26.53 -3.04
N GLU A 188 -18.03 -26.05 -2.29
CA GLU A 188 -17.73 -24.63 -2.22
C GLU A 188 -17.13 -24.15 -3.54
N ARG A 189 -16.09 -24.83 -4.04
CA ARG A 189 -15.41 -24.46 -5.29
C ARG A 189 -16.34 -24.46 -6.49
N ALA A 190 -17.32 -25.36 -6.54
CA ALA A 190 -18.33 -25.42 -7.61
C ALA A 190 -19.21 -24.16 -7.71
N ARG A 191 -19.25 -23.30 -6.66
CA ARG A 191 -19.99 -22.03 -6.66
C ARG A 191 -19.24 -20.90 -7.39
N TYR A 192 -17.96 -21.10 -7.71
CA TYR A 192 -17.09 -20.07 -8.28
C TYR A 192 -16.56 -20.49 -9.67
N LYS A 193 -16.57 -19.56 -10.62
CA LYS A 193 -16.10 -19.76 -12.01
C LYS A 193 -14.57 -19.85 -12.11
N TYR A 194 -13.84 -19.33 -11.12
CA TYR A 194 -12.39 -19.14 -11.14
C TYR A 194 -11.77 -19.43 -9.77
N ASP A 195 -10.46 -19.66 -9.74
CA ASP A 195 -9.64 -19.87 -8.53
C ASP A 195 -9.08 -18.56 -7.92
N VAL A 196 -9.44 -17.41 -8.50
CA VAL A 196 -9.25 -16.05 -7.96
C VAL A 196 -10.39 -15.17 -8.46
N ASP A 197 -10.78 -14.18 -7.68
CA ASP A 197 -11.84 -13.25 -8.11
C ASP A 197 -11.40 -12.44 -9.35
N LYS A 198 -12.37 -12.27 -10.25
CA LYS A 198 -12.22 -11.49 -11.49
C LYS A 198 -13.09 -10.24 -11.51
N THR A 199 -13.91 -10.00 -10.49
CA THR A 199 -14.75 -8.80 -10.42
C THR A 199 -13.92 -7.61 -9.95
N LEU A 200 -13.89 -6.55 -10.76
CA LEU A 200 -13.50 -5.21 -10.33
C LEU A 200 -14.75 -4.48 -9.89
N THR A 201 -14.80 -4.11 -8.61
CA THR A 201 -15.92 -3.37 -8.01
C THR A 201 -15.53 -1.90 -7.91
N GLN A 202 -16.44 -0.98 -8.25
CA GLN A 202 -16.21 0.46 -8.27
C GLN A 202 -17.27 1.19 -7.46
N VAL A 203 -16.83 2.19 -6.70
CA VAL A 203 -17.69 3.26 -6.17
C VAL A 203 -17.18 4.60 -6.67
N ARG A 204 -18.08 5.39 -7.24
CA ARG A 204 -17.78 6.73 -7.77
C ARG A 204 -18.62 7.80 -7.08
N PHE A 205 -18.02 8.96 -6.92
CA PHE A 205 -18.60 10.12 -6.24
C PHE A 205 -18.93 11.18 -7.27
N LEU A 206 -20.20 11.55 -7.36
CA LEU A 206 -20.71 12.52 -8.34
C LEU A 206 -21.22 13.76 -7.61
N SER A 207 -20.95 14.94 -8.14
CA SER A 207 -21.55 16.19 -7.65
C SER A 207 -23.07 16.22 -7.95
N PRO A 208 -23.84 17.20 -7.42
CA PRO A 208 -25.23 17.42 -7.83
C PRO A 208 -25.37 17.78 -9.32
N SER A 209 -24.29 18.21 -9.99
CA SER A 209 -24.20 18.45 -11.43
C SER A 209 -23.72 17.22 -12.23
N ASN A 210 -23.59 16.05 -11.59
CA ASN A 210 -23.01 14.80 -12.13
C ASN A 210 -21.53 14.88 -12.55
N ASP A 211 -20.77 15.86 -12.05
CA ASP A 211 -19.31 15.90 -12.23
C ASP A 211 -18.63 14.87 -11.32
N ILE A 212 -17.63 14.15 -11.82
CA ILE A 212 -16.88 13.17 -11.04
C ILE A 212 -15.99 13.89 -10.01
N LEU A 213 -16.17 13.59 -8.73
CA LEU A 213 -15.38 14.09 -7.60
C LEU A 213 -14.21 13.16 -7.25
N GLY A 214 -14.40 11.86 -7.48
CA GLY A 214 -13.40 10.82 -7.28
C GLY A 214 -13.97 9.41 -7.47
N VAL A 215 -13.09 8.42 -7.49
CA VAL A 215 -13.45 7.01 -7.70
C VAL A 215 -12.58 6.11 -6.83
N ILE A 216 -13.17 5.08 -6.23
CA ILE A 216 -12.43 3.96 -5.61
C ILE A 216 -12.78 2.69 -6.39
N ASN A 217 -11.75 1.94 -6.77
CA ASN A 217 -11.86 0.65 -7.42
C ASN A 217 -11.25 -0.41 -6.49
N TRP A 218 -11.88 -1.57 -6.38
CA TRP A 218 -11.39 -2.71 -5.61
C TRP A 218 -11.19 -3.89 -6.55
N PHE A 219 -10.00 -4.49 -6.52
CA PHE A 219 -9.68 -5.68 -7.32
C PHE A 219 -8.51 -6.46 -6.68
N PRO A 220 -8.60 -7.79 -6.52
CA PRO A 220 -7.51 -8.56 -5.94
C PRO A 220 -6.38 -8.79 -6.96
N VAL A 221 -5.26 -8.10 -6.74
CA VAL A 221 -3.98 -8.42 -7.38
C VAL A 221 -2.84 -7.89 -6.51
N HIS A 222 -1.81 -8.70 -6.25
CA HIS A 222 -0.59 -8.18 -5.61
C HIS A 222 0.09 -7.14 -6.52
N PRO A 223 0.45 -5.95 -6.01
CA PRO A 223 1.34 -5.03 -6.69
C PRO A 223 2.81 -5.49 -6.55
N THR A 224 3.11 -6.49 -7.36
CA THR A 224 4.39 -7.23 -7.48
C THR A 224 4.77 -7.44 -8.95
N SER A 225 4.34 -6.53 -9.83
CA SER A 225 4.79 -6.51 -11.23
C SER A 225 6.24 -6.04 -11.32
N MET A 226 6.65 -5.10 -10.47
CA MET A 226 8.04 -4.76 -10.19
C MET A 226 8.62 -5.79 -9.21
N ASN A 227 9.51 -6.66 -9.70
CA ASN A 227 10.03 -7.79 -8.91
C ASN A 227 11.11 -7.37 -7.87
N ASN A 228 11.64 -8.34 -7.12
CA ASN A 228 12.62 -8.10 -6.05
C ASN A 228 14.03 -7.67 -6.51
N THR A 229 14.28 -7.56 -7.83
CA THR A 229 15.51 -6.96 -8.38
C THR A 229 15.32 -5.47 -8.68
N ASN A 230 14.10 -4.92 -8.57
CA ASN A 230 13.83 -3.49 -8.68
C ASN A 230 14.48 -2.70 -7.53
N LYS A 231 15.10 -1.56 -7.84
CA LYS A 231 15.70 -0.60 -6.90
C LYS A 231 15.09 0.81 -6.98
N LEU A 232 14.05 1.01 -7.78
CA LEU A 232 13.36 2.29 -7.93
C LEU A 232 12.04 2.30 -7.15
N ILE A 233 11.76 3.36 -6.39
CA ILE A 233 10.44 3.53 -5.76
C ILE A 233 9.35 3.47 -6.84
N SER A 234 8.31 2.67 -6.60
CA SER A 234 7.18 2.53 -7.51
C SER A 234 5.91 2.21 -6.74
N SER A 235 4.79 2.83 -7.13
CA SER A 235 3.44 2.45 -6.69
C SER A 235 2.88 1.22 -7.43
N ASP A 236 3.71 0.59 -8.28
CA ASP A 236 3.47 -0.67 -9.00
C ASP A 236 2.18 -0.61 -9.86
N ASN A 237 1.53 -1.74 -10.11
CA ASN A 237 0.47 -1.88 -11.10
C ASN A 237 -0.83 -1.12 -10.71
N VAL A 238 -1.31 -1.25 -9.48
CA VAL A 238 -2.51 -0.55 -8.99
C VAL A 238 -2.28 0.96 -8.84
N GLY A 239 -1.11 1.37 -8.35
CA GLY A 239 -0.78 2.79 -8.21
C GLY A 239 -0.55 3.48 -9.56
N TYR A 240 -0.02 2.75 -10.56
CA TYR A 240 0.04 3.26 -11.92
C TYR A 240 -1.34 3.30 -12.58
N ALA A 241 -2.25 2.34 -12.30
CA ALA A 241 -3.64 2.41 -12.74
C ALA A 241 -4.37 3.64 -12.18
N SER A 242 -4.15 3.96 -10.89
CA SER A 242 -4.59 5.22 -10.28
C SER A 242 -4.08 6.44 -11.05
N ILE A 243 -2.77 6.51 -11.34
CA ILE A 243 -2.17 7.64 -12.07
C ILE A 243 -2.73 7.76 -13.51
N LEU A 244 -2.99 6.65 -14.19
CA LEU A 244 -3.63 6.66 -15.52
C LEU A 244 -5.06 7.20 -15.45
N MET A 245 -5.84 6.79 -14.47
CA MET A 245 -7.22 7.24 -14.26
C MET A 245 -7.29 8.72 -13.86
N GLU A 246 -6.44 9.15 -12.94
CA GLU A 246 -6.31 10.55 -12.51
C GLU A 246 -5.90 11.44 -13.69
N LYS A 247 -4.99 10.98 -14.55
CA LYS A 247 -4.58 11.72 -15.76
C LYS A 247 -5.69 11.79 -16.81
N ALA A 248 -6.46 10.72 -17.00
CA ALA A 248 -7.58 10.71 -17.94
C ALA A 248 -8.69 11.67 -17.50
N LEU A 249 -9.05 11.67 -16.21
CA LEU A 249 -10.17 12.46 -15.68
C LEU A 249 -9.80 13.92 -15.39
N ASN A 250 -8.56 14.23 -14.96
CA ASN A 250 -8.09 15.61 -14.78
C ASN A 250 -7.47 16.21 -16.06
N GLY A 251 -7.53 15.51 -17.19
CA GLY A 251 -6.97 15.93 -18.47
C GLY A 251 -5.47 15.62 -18.65
N ASN A 252 -5.08 15.31 -19.89
CA ASN A 252 -3.77 14.74 -20.25
C ASN A 252 -2.54 15.59 -19.90
N ASN A 253 -2.70 16.89 -19.63
CA ASN A 253 -1.61 17.80 -19.23
C ASN A 253 -1.44 17.89 -17.71
N THR A 254 -2.33 17.30 -16.92
CA THR A 254 -2.24 17.29 -15.46
C THR A 254 -1.12 16.35 -15.00
N LEU A 255 -0.22 16.87 -14.17
CA LEU A 255 0.89 16.11 -13.59
C LEU A 255 0.40 15.12 -12.51
N PRO A 256 1.04 13.96 -12.33
CA PRO A 256 0.69 13.02 -11.26
C PRO A 256 0.68 13.67 -9.88
N GLY A 257 -0.34 13.37 -9.06
CA GLY A 257 -0.54 14.01 -7.76
C GLY A 257 -1.09 15.44 -7.83
N LYS A 258 -1.58 15.88 -9.00
CA LYS A 258 -2.33 17.12 -9.22
C LYS A 258 -3.69 16.80 -9.84
N GLY A 259 -4.58 17.79 -9.84
CA GLY A 259 -5.98 17.64 -10.24
C GLY A 259 -6.94 17.77 -9.06
N ARG A 260 -8.24 17.75 -9.35
CA ARG A 260 -9.33 17.73 -8.35
C ARG A 260 -9.88 16.31 -8.13
N ILE A 261 -9.89 15.50 -9.19
CA ILE A 261 -10.45 14.15 -9.19
C ILE A 261 -9.39 13.17 -8.68
N VAL A 262 -9.71 12.44 -7.61
CA VAL A 262 -8.81 11.47 -6.97
C VAL A 262 -9.30 10.05 -7.28
N CYS A 263 -8.42 9.18 -7.76
CA CYS A 263 -8.81 7.82 -8.17
C CYS A 263 -7.94 6.79 -7.45
N ALA A 264 -8.53 5.95 -6.61
CA ALA A 264 -7.84 4.88 -5.90
C ALA A 264 -8.10 3.50 -6.53
N PHE A 265 -7.07 2.67 -6.56
CA PHE A 265 -7.20 1.21 -6.67
C PHE A 265 -6.80 0.62 -5.31
N ALA A 266 -7.78 0.12 -4.58
CA ALA A 266 -7.66 -0.39 -3.23
C ALA A 266 -7.50 -1.92 -3.22
N SER A 267 -6.78 -2.39 -2.20
CA SER A 267 -6.54 -3.82 -1.96
C SER A 267 -7.81 -4.51 -1.42
N THR A 268 -7.94 -5.79 -1.77
CA THR A 268 -8.97 -6.72 -1.25
C THR A 268 -8.28 -8.00 -0.74
N ASN A 269 -8.93 -9.16 -0.88
CA ASN A 269 -8.44 -10.52 -0.70
C ASN A 269 -7.31 -10.95 -1.68
N LEU A 270 -6.25 -10.15 -1.84
CA LEU A 270 -5.18 -10.41 -2.80
C LEU A 270 -4.19 -11.53 -2.39
N GLY A 271 -4.40 -12.23 -1.27
CA GLY A 271 -3.41 -13.05 -0.55
C GLY A 271 -2.66 -14.11 -1.37
N ASP A 272 -3.33 -14.83 -2.26
CA ASP A 272 -2.77 -15.83 -3.19
C ASP A 272 -2.82 -15.37 -4.66
N VAL A 273 -3.06 -14.08 -4.89
CA VAL A 273 -3.41 -13.53 -6.21
C VAL A 273 -2.24 -12.72 -6.80
N SER A 274 -1.72 -13.17 -7.95
CA SER A 274 -0.47 -12.66 -8.56
C SER A 274 -0.69 -11.97 -9.91
N PRO A 275 0.00 -10.85 -10.22
CA PRO A 275 -0.04 -10.18 -11.53
C PRO A 275 0.83 -10.88 -12.59
N ASN A 276 1.62 -11.88 -12.19
CA ASN A 276 2.64 -12.52 -13.02
C ASN A 276 2.02 -13.64 -13.86
N ILE A 277 1.10 -13.25 -14.75
CA ILE A 277 0.14 -14.14 -15.43
C ILE A 277 0.76 -15.14 -16.43
N ARG A 278 2.05 -15.09 -16.75
CA ARG A 278 2.69 -16.15 -17.59
C ARG A 278 2.93 -17.45 -16.82
N GLY A 279 2.61 -17.45 -15.52
CA GLY A 279 2.72 -18.60 -14.64
C GLY A 279 4.16 -18.91 -14.21
N PRO A 280 4.32 -19.74 -13.17
CA PRO A 280 5.61 -20.18 -12.66
C PRO A 280 6.39 -21.03 -13.67
N ARG A 281 7.63 -20.61 -13.96
CA ARG A 281 8.58 -21.33 -14.82
C ARG A 281 9.99 -21.36 -14.24
N CYS A 282 10.73 -22.39 -14.60
CA CYS A 282 12.13 -22.55 -14.25
C CYS A 282 13.01 -21.59 -15.06
N GLU A 283 13.95 -20.94 -14.38
CA GLU A 283 14.75 -19.83 -14.92
C GLU A 283 15.52 -20.17 -16.20
N PHE A 284 16.23 -21.31 -16.23
CA PHE A 284 17.15 -21.66 -17.32
C PHE A 284 16.57 -22.69 -18.30
N SER A 285 15.73 -23.61 -17.81
CA SER A 285 15.10 -24.69 -18.57
C SER A 285 13.73 -24.32 -19.13
N ARG A 286 13.12 -23.22 -18.66
CA ARG A 286 11.83 -22.66 -19.12
C ARG A 286 10.62 -23.59 -18.94
N LYS A 287 10.83 -24.78 -18.38
CA LYS A 287 9.79 -25.74 -17.96
C LYS A 287 8.82 -25.08 -17.00
N VAL A 288 7.55 -25.47 -17.06
CA VAL A 288 6.56 -25.11 -16.03
C VAL A 288 7.01 -25.72 -14.70
N CYS A 289 6.86 -24.97 -13.63
CA CYS A 289 7.14 -25.43 -12.27
C CYS A 289 6.00 -25.07 -11.32
N ASN A 290 5.91 -25.75 -10.19
CA ASN A 290 4.98 -25.40 -9.12
C ASN A 290 5.67 -25.59 -7.75
N GLN A 291 4.94 -25.41 -6.65
CA GLN A 291 5.52 -25.48 -5.30
C GLN A 291 5.53 -26.90 -4.69
N GLU A 292 4.89 -27.88 -5.32
CA GLU A 292 4.64 -29.22 -4.75
C GLU A 292 5.25 -30.34 -5.62
N ASP A 293 4.85 -30.45 -6.90
CA ASP A 293 5.16 -31.61 -7.77
C ASP A 293 6.20 -31.31 -8.85
N LEU A 294 6.20 -30.09 -9.40
CA LEU A 294 6.99 -29.69 -10.56
C LEU A 294 8.18 -28.82 -10.14
N LEU A 295 9.14 -29.42 -9.45
CA LEU A 295 10.35 -28.72 -9.00
C LEU A 295 11.37 -28.53 -10.13
N CYS A 296 12.09 -27.40 -10.13
CA CYS A 296 13.18 -27.16 -11.07
C CYS A 296 14.39 -28.06 -10.76
N THR A 297 14.89 -28.77 -11.77
CA THR A 297 15.89 -29.84 -11.60
C THR A 297 17.33 -29.40 -11.82
N LYS A 298 17.60 -28.27 -12.48
CA LYS A 298 18.99 -27.82 -12.68
C LYS A 298 19.56 -27.24 -11.37
N PRO A 299 20.87 -27.42 -11.09
CA PRO A 299 21.51 -26.84 -9.90
C PRO A 299 21.31 -25.32 -9.82
N LYS A 300 20.91 -24.84 -8.64
CA LYS A 300 20.60 -23.42 -8.33
C LYS A 300 19.50 -22.78 -9.20
N GLU A 301 18.79 -23.55 -10.02
CA GLU A 301 17.69 -23.04 -10.84
C GLU A 301 16.49 -22.67 -9.98
N ARG A 302 15.89 -21.53 -10.31
CA ARG A 302 14.79 -20.96 -9.53
C ARG A 302 13.47 -21.06 -10.30
N CYS A 303 12.39 -21.34 -9.56
CA CYS A 303 11.02 -21.22 -10.06
C CYS A 303 10.50 -19.82 -9.77
N PHE A 304 10.04 -19.07 -10.78
CA PHE A 304 9.32 -17.79 -10.62
C PHE A 304 8.24 -17.61 -11.67
N ALA A 305 7.23 -16.81 -11.34
CA ALA A 305 6.23 -16.37 -12.30
C ALA A 305 6.66 -15.06 -12.98
N SER A 306 6.41 -14.93 -14.29
CA SER A 306 6.71 -13.72 -15.07
C SER A 306 5.45 -12.92 -15.41
N GLY A 307 5.56 -11.59 -15.40
CA GLY A 307 4.55 -10.70 -15.95
C GLY A 307 4.41 -10.81 -17.48
N PRO A 308 3.37 -10.17 -18.05
CA PRO A 308 3.04 -10.28 -19.48
C PRO A 308 3.92 -9.47 -20.43
N GLY A 309 4.75 -8.54 -19.93
CA GLY A 309 5.64 -7.71 -20.74
C GLY A 309 7.01 -8.35 -21.03
N ARG A 310 7.85 -7.68 -21.80
CA ARG A 310 9.26 -8.04 -22.04
C ARG A 310 10.12 -7.91 -20.79
N ASP A 311 9.75 -6.97 -19.92
CA ASP A 311 10.44 -6.60 -18.68
C ASP A 311 9.41 -6.27 -17.56
N MET A 312 9.88 -5.91 -16.37
CA MET A 312 9.02 -5.61 -15.22
C MET A 312 8.25 -4.28 -15.36
N PHE A 313 8.80 -3.29 -16.07
CA PHE A 313 8.15 -1.98 -16.27
C PHE A 313 7.00 -2.12 -17.26
N GLU A 314 7.21 -2.83 -18.37
CA GLU A 314 6.17 -3.15 -19.33
C GLU A 314 5.11 -4.10 -18.72
N SER A 315 5.52 -5.07 -17.90
CA SER A 315 4.57 -5.91 -17.14
C SER A 315 3.72 -5.07 -16.18
N THR A 316 4.32 -4.12 -15.47
CA THR A 316 3.61 -3.16 -14.61
C THR A 316 2.62 -2.34 -15.41
N LYS A 317 3.06 -1.80 -16.56
CA LYS A 317 2.21 -1.03 -17.49
C LYS A 317 1.03 -1.86 -18.01
N ILE A 318 1.24 -3.08 -18.50
CA ILE A 318 0.17 -3.90 -19.07
C ILE A 318 -0.91 -4.22 -18.02
N ILE A 319 -0.51 -4.60 -16.80
CA ILE A 319 -1.48 -4.89 -15.73
C ILE A 319 -2.20 -3.61 -15.27
N ALA A 320 -1.47 -2.50 -15.11
CA ALA A 320 -2.05 -1.19 -14.80
C ALA A 320 -3.05 -0.70 -15.86
N THR A 321 -2.72 -0.86 -17.15
CA THR A 321 -3.61 -0.49 -18.26
C THR A 321 -4.87 -1.34 -18.26
N ARG A 322 -4.80 -2.65 -17.97
CA ARG A 322 -6.00 -3.52 -17.87
C ARG A 322 -6.91 -3.12 -16.71
N LEU A 323 -6.33 -2.81 -15.55
CA LEU A 323 -7.06 -2.27 -14.39
C LEU A 323 -7.76 -0.93 -14.74
N PHE A 324 -7.02 0.00 -15.33
CA PHE A 324 -7.51 1.31 -15.76
C PHE A 324 -8.62 1.21 -16.82
N GLU A 325 -8.43 0.42 -17.88
CA GLU A 325 -9.41 0.25 -18.96
C GLU A 325 -10.71 -0.36 -18.46
N THR A 326 -10.66 -1.34 -17.55
CA THR A 326 -11.87 -1.91 -16.96
C THR A 326 -12.55 -0.93 -16.01
N ALA A 327 -11.80 -0.22 -15.15
CA ALA A 327 -12.36 0.85 -14.32
C ALA A 327 -13.04 1.95 -15.15
N MET A 328 -12.46 2.35 -16.30
CA MET A 328 -13.06 3.32 -17.21
C MET A 328 -14.32 2.79 -17.92
N LYS A 329 -14.39 1.49 -18.24
CA LYS A 329 -15.61 0.85 -18.78
C LYS A 329 -16.73 0.86 -17.74
N VAL A 330 -16.44 0.46 -16.49
CA VAL A 330 -17.41 0.50 -15.39
C VAL A 330 -17.89 1.94 -15.13
N LEU A 331 -16.98 2.92 -15.19
CA LEU A 331 -17.28 4.35 -15.04
C LEU A 331 -18.21 4.90 -16.13
N GLN A 332 -18.23 4.30 -17.31
CA GLN A 332 -19.08 4.69 -18.45
C GLN A 332 -20.44 3.98 -18.48
N GLN A 333 -20.65 2.96 -17.65
CA GLN A 333 -21.90 2.21 -17.55
C GLN A 333 -22.82 2.83 -16.48
N PRO A 334 -24.16 2.70 -16.58
CA PRO A 334 -25.07 3.06 -15.50
C PRO A 334 -24.67 2.36 -14.19
N GLY A 335 -24.77 3.08 -13.07
CA GLY A 335 -24.46 2.55 -11.73
C GLY A 335 -25.70 2.45 -10.86
N GLU A 336 -25.58 1.68 -9.78
CA GLU A 336 -26.62 1.58 -8.74
C GLU A 336 -26.41 2.68 -7.68
N ASP A 337 -27.47 3.40 -7.34
CA ASP A 337 -27.40 4.47 -6.33
C ASP A 337 -27.24 3.91 -4.91
N LEU A 338 -26.09 4.17 -4.30
CA LEU A 338 -25.83 3.83 -2.90
C LEU A 338 -26.52 4.84 -1.98
N THR A 339 -27.62 4.41 -1.37
CA THR A 339 -28.43 5.20 -0.45
C THR A 339 -28.65 4.44 0.87
N GLY A 340 -28.94 5.17 1.95
CA GLY A 340 -29.15 4.62 3.28
C GLY A 340 -28.21 5.22 4.34
N PRO A 341 -28.37 4.82 5.62
CA PRO A 341 -27.56 5.32 6.72
C PRO A 341 -26.15 4.73 6.72
N VAL A 342 -25.18 5.51 7.18
CA VAL A 342 -23.78 5.11 7.33
C VAL A 342 -23.57 4.42 8.68
N GLY A 343 -23.22 3.13 8.65
CA GLY A 343 -22.78 2.38 9.84
C GLY A 343 -21.26 2.29 9.93
N ILE A 344 -20.70 2.48 11.14
CA ILE A 344 -19.25 2.36 11.41
C ILE A 344 -19.06 1.50 12.65
N VAL A 345 -18.27 0.44 12.56
CA VAL A 345 -17.94 -0.46 13.67
C VAL A 345 -16.45 -0.75 13.68
N HIS A 346 -15.84 -0.72 14.86
CA HIS A 346 -14.42 -0.98 15.08
C HIS A 346 -14.22 -1.67 16.43
N GLN A 347 -13.28 -2.61 16.49
CA GLN A 347 -12.91 -3.31 17.71
C GLN A 347 -11.45 -3.72 17.66
N TYR A 348 -10.70 -3.44 18.73
CA TYR A 348 -9.41 -4.09 18.96
C TYR A 348 -9.64 -5.50 19.50
N VAL A 349 -9.12 -6.50 18.78
CA VAL A 349 -9.25 -7.92 19.14
C VAL A 349 -7.87 -8.45 19.54
N HIS A 350 -7.74 -8.93 20.77
CA HIS A 350 -6.53 -9.65 21.20
C HIS A 350 -6.54 -11.06 20.58
N MET A 351 -6.01 -11.16 19.36
CA MET A 351 -6.01 -12.38 18.54
C MET A 351 -5.52 -13.64 19.29
N PRO A 352 -4.44 -13.60 20.11
CA PRO A 352 -3.94 -14.78 20.80
C PRO A 352 -4.90 -15.38 21.85
N SER A 353 -5.91 -14.63 22.31
CA SER A 353 -6.92 -15.13 23.26
C SER A 353 -8.24 -15.52 22.60
N GLN A 354 -8.41 -15.32 21.28
CA GLN A 354 -9.63 -15.73 20.59
C GLN A 354 -9.67 -17.26 20.45
N SER A 355 -10.87 -17.82 20.33
CA SER A 355 -11.05 -19.23 20.03
C SER A 355 -12.11 -19.42 18.97
N ALA A 356 -11.83 -20.26 17.99
CA ALA A 356 -12.76 -20.60 16.92
C ALA A 356 -12.74 -22.12 16.66
N PRO A 357 -13.86 -22.71 16.21
CA PRO A 357 -13.83 -24.03 15.58
C PRO A 357 -12.88 -24.00 14.39
N SER A 358 -11.99 -24.97 14.31
CA SER A 358 -11.09 -25.19 13.18
C SER A 358 -11.31 -26.60 12.66
N TYR A 359 -11.50 -26.71 11.35
CA TYR A 359 -11.63 -27.98 10.66
C TYR A 359 -10.26 -28.66 10.58
N ASP A 360 -10.15 -29.87 11.12
CA ASP A 360 -9.00 -30.76 10.91
C ASP A 360 -9.25 -31.61 9.65
N PRO A 361 -8.52 -31.37 8.54
CA PRO A 361 -8.71 -32.09 7.29
C PRO A 361 -8.13 -33.51 7.30
N VAL A 362 -7.51 -33.96 8.39
CA VAL A 362 -7.04 -35.35 8.56
C VAL A 362 -8.12 -36.20 9.24
N GLU A 363 -8.80 -35.62 10.23
CA GLU A 363 -9.80 -36.31 11.05
C GLU A 363 -11.25 -36.01 10.64
N ASP A 364 -11.48 -35.14 9.65
CA ASP A 364 -12.81 -34.69 9.17
C ASP A 364 -13.71 -34.17 10.33
N THR A 365 -13.11 -33.40 11.24
CA THR A 365 -13.80 -32.90 12.46
C THR A 365 -13.43 -31.46 12.78
N PHE A 366 -14.37 -30.74 13.39
CA PHE A 366 -14.11 -29.42 13.97
C PHE A 366 -13.56 -29.55 15.39
N THR A 367 -12.33 -29.06 15.61
CA THR A 367 -11.71 -28.93 16.92
C THR A 367 -11.68 -27.47 17.37
N LEU A 368 -11.83 -27.21 18.66
CA LEU A 368 -11.75 -25.83 19.18
C LEU A 368 -10.27 -25.41 19.26
N LEU A 369 -9.79 -24.64 18.27
CA LEU A 369 -8.50 -23.98 18.39
C LEU A 369 -8.66 -22.71 19.23
N ARG A 370 -8.06 -22.73 20.42
CA ARG A 370 -7.68 -21.50 21.12
C ARG A 370 -6.46 -20.91 20.41
N GLY A 371 -6.51 -19.63 20.08
CA GLY A 371 -5.50 -18.87 19.33
C GLY A 371 -4.15 -18.67 20.04
N GLY A 372 -3.89 -19.42 21.11
CA GLY A 372 -2.57 -19.49 21.69
C GLY A 372 -1.56 -20.03 20.67
N TYR A 373 -0.33 -19.51 20.72
CA TYR A 373 0.81 -20.06 19.99
C TYR A 373 1.14 -21.48 20.51
N HIS A 374 0.36 -22.49 20.12
CA HIS A 374 0.74 -23.87 20.32
C HIS A 374 1.93 -24.20 19.42
N GLY A 375 2.95 -24.84 19.99
CA GLY A 375 4.29 -25.04 19.41
C GLY A 375 4.38 -25.84 18.10
N ARG A 376 3.24 -26.28 17.54
CA ARG A 376 3.15 -26.44 16.08
C ARG A 376 3.09 -25.03 15.50
N ALA A 377 4.26 -24.41 15.31
CA ALA A 377 4.35 -23.22 14.49
C ALA A 377 3.70 -23.54 13.14
N GLY A 378 2.47 -23.04 12.93
CA GLY A 378 1.93 -22.86 11.59
C GLY A 378 2.98 -22.03 10.89
N ARG A 379 3.76 -22.68 10.01
CA ARG A 379 5.07 -22.15 9.61
C ARG A 379 4.79 -20.81 8.96
N LEU A 380 5.10 -19.73 9.68
CA LEU A 380 5.07 -18.39 9.13
C LEU A 380 6.25 -18.31 8.16
N ARG A 381 6.06 -18.92 6.99
CA ARG A 381 7.00 -18.94 5.91
C ARG A 381 7.00 -17.51 5.38
N LEU A 382 7.92 -16.73 5.94
CA LEU A 382 8.53 -15.58 5.28
C LEU A 382 9.30 -16.10 4.05
N GLN A 383 8.56 -16.63 3.09
CA GLN A 383 8.99 -16.71 1.71
C GLN A 383 8.59 -15.37 1.11
N ALA A 384 9.61 -14.57 0.80
CA ALA A 384 9.52 -13.60 -0.27
C ALA A 384 8.76 -14.24 -1.44
N GLY A 385 7.76 -13.55 -2.00
CA GLY A 385 6.97 -14.06 -3.14
C GLY A 385 7.77 -14.36 -4.41
N ASN A 386 9.09 -14.19 -4.37
CA ASN A 386 10.08 -14.65 -5.34
C ASN A 386 11.23 -15.36 -4.61
N HIS A 387 11.04 -16.66 -4.38
CA HIS A 387 12.02 -17.66 -3.89
C HIS A 387 12.33 -17.72 -2.39
N HIS A 388 11.89 -18.81 -1.75
CA HIS A 388 12.80 -19.89 -1.34
C HIS A 388 12.01 -21.21 -1.30
N ARG A 389 12.69 -22.37 -1.22
CA ARG A 389 12.03 -23.68 -1.19
C ARG A 389 10.94 -23.72 -0.13
N GLN A 390 9.74 -24.19 -0.46
CA GLN A 390 8.93 -24.89 0.54
C GLN A 390 9.74 -26.13 0.96
N PRO A 391 10.13 -26.31 2.23
CA PRO A 391 10.48 -27.65 2.67
C PRO A 391 9.25 -28.54 2.51
N ALA A 392 9.45 -29.76 2.01
CA ALA A 392 8.42 -30.79 2.14
C ALA A 392 8.00 -30.89 3.62
N VAL A 393 6.74 -31.25 3.87
CA VAL A 393 6.36 -31.75 5.19
C VAL A 393 6.94 -33.16 5.28
N GLU A 394 8.23 -33.26 5.60
CA GLU A 394 8.84 -34.51 6.02
C GLU A 394 8.07 -34.99 7.26
N ARG A 395 7.25 -36.03 7.04
CA ARG A 395 6.74 -36.83 8.15
C ARG A 395 7.97 -37.51 8.74
N HIS A 396 8.39 -37.09 9.94
CA HIS A 396 9.24 -37.95 10.76
C HIS A 396 8.50 -39.28 10.92
N PRO A 397 9.11 -40.44 10.59
CA PRO A 397 8.52 -41.73 10.88
C PRO A 397 8.21 -41.79 12.37
N GLY A 398 7.00 -42.25 12.72
CA GLY A 398 6.62 -42.41 14.11
C GLY A 398 7.60 -43.34 14.83
N LEU A 399 7.96 -42.98 16.06
CA LEU A 399 8.71 -43.87 16.96
C LEU A 399 7.96 -45.21 17.03
N PRO A 400 8.60 -46.35 16.69
CA PRO A 400 7.93 -47.64 16.74
C PRO A 400 7.52 -47.98 18.18
N GLY A 401 6.40 -48.70 18.30
CA GLY A 401 5.69 -48.89 19.54
C GLY A 401 6.44 -49.66 20.63
N ARG A 402 5.86 -49.61 21.83
CA ARG A 402 6.30 -50.34 23.04
C ARG A 402 6.58 -51.82 22.73
N ALA A 403 7.84 -52.22 22.82
CA ALA A 403 8.20 -53.63 22.97
C ALA A 403 8.01 -54.05 24.43
N HIS A 404 7.17 -55.06 24.69
CA HIS A 404 7.16 -55.76 25.97
C HIS A 404 8.45 -56.59 26.12
N CYS A 405 9.19 -56.38 27.21
CA CYS A 405 10.12 -57.37 27.74
C CYS A 405 9.70 -57.71 29.17
N ARG A 406 9.65 -59.01 29.48
CA ARG A 406 9.26 -59.54 30.79
C ARG A 406 10.49 -59.65 31.71
N GLY A 407 10.28 -59.41 33.00
CA GLY A 407 10.94 -60.12 34.09
C GLY A 407 12.38 -59.73 34.43
N CYS A 408 12.56 -59.06 35.57
CA CYS A 408 13.37 -59.56 36.70
C CYS A 408 12.97 -58.83 37.98
N ALA A 409 13.25 -59.43 39.14
CA ALA A 409 12.61 -59.08 40.42
C ALA A 409 13.37 -58.06 41.29
N VAL A 410 12.60 -57.48 42.22
CA VAL A 410 12.89 -56.55 43.33
C VAL A 410 13.60 -57.34 44.48
N PRO A 411 14.52 -56.81 45.33
CA PRO A 411 14.11 -55.91 46.44
C PRO A 411 15.10 -54.90 47.09
N GLY A 412 14.50 -53.93 47.82
CA GLY A 412 15.14 -53.04 48.82
C GLY A 412 15.10 -51.54 48.45
N ALA A 413 14.72 -50.58 49.32
CA ALA A 413 14.18 -50.66 50.69
C ALA A 413 13.38 -49.38 51.08
N GLN A 414 12.43 -49.55 52.02
CA GLN A 414 11.94 -48.66 53.10
C GLN A 414 12.27 -47.14 53.04
N THR A 415 11.30 -46.24 52.82
CA THR A 415 10.43 -45.54 53.82
C THR A 415 11.10 -44.62 54.86
N HIS A 416 10.88 -43.29 54.81
CA HIS A 416 10.07 -42.51 55.80
C HIS A 416 9.95 -40.99 55.45
N PRO A 417 8.98 -40.24 56.04
CA PRO A 417 8.60 -38.88 55.61
C PRO A 417 8.83 -37.74 56.65
N ALA A 418 8.88 -36.47 56.19
CA ALA A 418 8.64 -35.20 56.91
C ALA A 418 9.07 -34.02 55.98
N SER A 419 8.61 -32.76 56.06
CA SER A 419 7.52 -32.10 56.83
C SER A 419 7.18 -30.75 56.18
N ASN A 420 5.98 -30.21 56.43
CA ASN A 420 5.59 -28.85 56.04
C ASN A 420 6.53 -27.75 56.58
N ARG A 421 6.79 -26.71 55.78
CA ARG A 421 6.65 -25.31 56.22
C ARG A 421 6.27 -24.41 55.04
N GLN A 422 5.22 -23.61 55.26
CA GLN A 422 4.86 -22.49 54.39
C GLN A 422 5.64 -21.25 54.87
N ASP A 423 6.13 -20.45 53.93
CA ASP A 423 6.29 -19.01 54.16
C ASP A 423 5.83 -18.26 52.90
N LYS A 424 4.86 -17.37 53.09
CA LYS A 424 4.30 -16.51 52.04
C LYS A 424 4.97 -15.14 52.11
N ILE A 425 5.50 -14.66 50.98
CA ILE A 425 5.83 -13.24 50.80
C ILE A 425 5.09 -12.77 49.54
N PRO A 426 4.24 -11.73 49.62
CA PRO A 426 3.44 -11.28 48.49
C PRO A 426 4.25 -10.42 47.50
N VAL A 427 4.08 -10.70 46.20
CA VAL A 427 4.55 -9.82 45.12
C VAL A 427 3.43 -8.81 44.81
N PRO A 428 3.69 -7.49 44.80
CA PRO A 428 2.65 -6.50 44.53
C PRO A 428 2.21 -6.50 43.07
N VAL A 429 0.89 -6.47 42.86
CA VAL A 429 0.25 -6.27 41.56
C VAL A 429 0.33 -4.78 41.20
N ALA A 430 0.88 -4.44 40.05
CA ALA A 430 0.88 -3.07 39.52
C ALA A 430 -0.30 -2.87 38.58
N THR A 431 -1.18 -1.92 38.91
CA THR A 431 -2.26 -1.43 38.04
C THR A 431 -1.73 -0.39 37.04
N PRO A 432 -2.26 -0.33 35.80
CA PRO A 432 -1.76 0.59 34.78
C PRO A 432 -2.46 1.95 34.87
N ASP A 433 -1.79 2.94 35.47
CA ASP A 433 -2.12 4.35 35.28
C ASP A 433 -0.85 5.22 35.25
N SER A 434 -0.93 6.34 34.54
CA SER A 434 0.08 7.39 34.35
C SER A 434 1.49 7.01 33.81
N PHE A 435 1.70 7.26 32.52
CA PHE A 435 3.03 7.66 32.01
C PHE A 435 2.91 8.76 30.95
N ALA A 436 2.98 10.00 31.42
CA ALA A 436 3.43 11.15 30.66
C ALA A 436 4.66 11.73 31.39
N ASP A 437 5.85 11.57 30.83
CA ASP A 437 7.03 12.39 31.16
C ASP A 437 8.01 12.42 29.97
N ASP A 438 8.53 13.61 29.67
CA ASP A 438 9.42 13.90 28.54
C ASP A 438 10.88 13.78 28.97
N ARG A 439 11.61 12.73 28.54
CA ARG A 439 13.09 12.71 28.66
C ARG A 439 13.81 12.17 27.42
N PRO A 440 14.93 12.79 27.00
CA PRO A 440 15.58 12.50 25.73
C PRO A 440 16.41 11.21 25.74
N TYR A 441 16.33 10.46 24.63
CA TYR A 441 17.10 9.25 24.38
C TYR A 441 18.61 9.48 24.51
N ARG A 442 19.26 8.85 25.50
CA ARG A 442 20.73 8.79 25.59
C ARG A 442 21.26 7.68 24.69
N ARG A 443 22.28 8.00 23.88
CA ARG A 443 23.03 7.01 23.07
C ARG A 443 23.68 5.95 23.98
N ALA A 444 23.46 4.68 23.67
CA ALA A 444 24.27 3.58 24.20
C ALA A 444 25.56 3.47 23.37
N VAL A 445 26.72 3.61 24.02
CA VAL A 445 28.04 3.36 23.41
C VAL A 445 28.53 1.99 23.88
N TYR A 446 28.70 1.05 22.96
CA TYR A 446 29.32 -0.24 23.26
C TYR A 446 30.84 -0.06 23.40
N ARG A 447 31.38 -0.31 24.60
CA ARG A 447 32.83 -0.43 24.84
C ARG A 447 33.18 -1.90 25.06
N SER A 448 33.98 -2.49 24.18
CA SER A 448 34.60 -3.78 24.44
C SER A 448 35.74 -3.63 25.46
N ARG A 449 35.85 -4.59 26.38
CA ARG A 449 36.98 -4.71 27.33
C ARG A 449 37.83 -5.92 26.95
N THR A 450 38.95 -5.69 26.28
CA THR A 450 40.14 -6.55 26.33
C THR A 450 41.36 -5.65 26.17
N GLY A 451 42.13 -5.45 27.23
CA GLY A 451 43.32 -4.62 27.18
C GLY A 451 44.58 -5.45 26.96
N ARG A 452 45.52 -4.90 26.19
CA ARG A 452 46.95 -4.90 26.55
C ARG A 452 47.62 -3.68 25.93
N VAL A 453 48.52 -3.08 26.70
CA VAL A 453 49.22 -1.83 26.37
C VAL A 453 50.60 -2.19 25.83
N HIS A 454 50.99 -1.56 24.73
CA HIS A 454 52.39 -1.24 24.46
C HIS A 454 52.47 0.19 23.92
N LEU A 455 53.12 1.07 24.68
CA LEU A 455 53.67 2.31 24.12
C LEU A 455 54.99 1.98 23.42
N HIS A 456 55.25 2.61 22.28
CA HIS A 456 56.49 3.35 22.14
C HIS A 456 56.32 4.60 21.26
N VAL A 457 57.19 5.56 21.52
CA VAL A 457 57.17 6.93 21.00
C VAL A 457 57.71 6.96 19.57
N GLY A 458 57.16 7.82 18.71
CA GLY A 458 57.54 7.91 17.30
C GLY A 458 58.70 8.86 17.00
N ALA A 459 59.00 9.01 15.71
CA ALA A 459 59.81 10.11 15.19
C ALA A 459 59.38 10.46 13.75
N THR A 460 59.40 11.74 13.42
CA THR A 460 59.28 12.28 12.07
C THR A 460 60.56 12.08 11.27
N SER A 461 60.48 11.88 9.94
CA SER A 461 60.88 12.92 8.96
C SER A 461 61.20 12.39 7.54
N GLN A 462 60.92 13.28 6.58
CA GLN A 462 61.63 13.49 5.30
C GLN A 462 61.67 12.42 4.19
N ALA A 463 61.92 12.93 2.99
CA ALA A 463 61.78 12.25 1.71
C ALA A 463 63.03 12.42 0.83
N ARG A 464 63.29 11.41 -0.01
CA ARG A 464 63.93 11.44 -1.34
C ARG A 464 63.59 10.06 -1.95
N ALA A 465 62.94 9.94 -3.11
CA ALA A 465 63.26 10.44 -4.44
C ALA A 465 64.57 9.87 -4.99
N ASP A 466 64.45 8.96 -5.96
CA ASP A 466 65.33 8.94 -7.14
C ASP A 466 64.61 8.38 -8.38
N ARG A 467 65.12 8.73 -9.57
CA ARG A 467 64.51 8.51 -10.89
C ARG A 467 65.48 7.80 -11.84
N CYS A 468 64.93 7.17 -12.88
CA CYS A 468 65.35 7.23 -14.30
C CYS A 468 64.23 6.51 -15.11
N GLY A 469 63.75 6.92 -16.30
CA GLY A 469 64.36 7.65 -17.43
C GLY A 469 64.37 6.67 -18.63
N SER A 470 63.83 6.93 -19.82
CA SER A 470 63.89 8.17 -20.63
C SER A 470 62.80 8.33 -21.73
N THR A 471 62.57 9.60 -22.08
CA THR A 471 61.80 10.22 -23.20
C THR A 471 62.63 10.24 -24.54
N PRO A 472 62.25 10.83 -25.72
CA PRO A 472 61.39 12.03 -25.92
C PRO A 472 60.61 12.30 -27.26
N GLY A 473 59.76 13.35 -27.21
CA GLY A 473 59.19 14.08 -28.37
C GLY A 473 58.51 15.41 -27.95
N ARG A 474 58.85 16.55 -28.58
CA ARG A 474 58.44 17.94 -28.20
C ARG A 474 57.09 18.34 -28.88
N HIS A 475 56.30 19.36 -28.47
CA HIS A 475 56.63 20.81 -28.39
C HIS A 475 55.61 21.72 -27.61
N ARG A 476 56.16 22.70 -26.84
CA ARG A 476 55.78 24.12 -26.53
C ARG A 476 54.38 24.71 -26.91
N ARG A 477 53.79 25.73 -26.24
CA ARG A 477 53.90 26.46 -24.93
C ARG A 477 52.65 27.43 -24.74
N PRO A 478 52.45 28.18 -23.62
CA PRO A 478 51.11 28.61 -23.12
C PRO A 478 50.86 30.14 -23.02
N VAL A 479 49.70 30.53 -22.43
CA VAL A 479 49.39 31.87 -21.87
C VAL A 479 48.73 31.75 -20.49
N GLN A 480 48.89 32.75 -19.60
CA GLN A 480 48.48 32.80 -18.18
C GLN A 480 47.61 34.03 -17.82
N HIS A 481 46.77 33.90 -16.78
CA HIS A 481 46.33 34.93 -15.79
C HIS A 481 45.61 36.22 -16.31
N LEU A 482 44.93 37.08 -15.50
CA LEU A 482 44.73 37.26 -14.05
C LEU A 482 43.34 37.90 -13.73
N LEU A 483 42.96 38.02 -12.45
CA LEU A 483 41.76 38.73 -11.92
C LEU A 483 41.89 40.28 -11.94
N ARG A 484 40.74 41.00 -11.88
CA ARG A 484 40.47 42.04 -10.84
C ARG A 484 39.01 42.54 -10.76
N LEU A 485 38.64 43.06 -9.59
CA LEU A 485 37.36 43.72 -9.22
C LEU A 485 37.41 45.24 -9.48
N HIS A 486 36.25 45.92 -9.58
CA HIS A 486 36.02 47.24 -8.94
C HIS A 486 34.52 47.62 -8.83
N HIS A 487 34.19 48.46 -7.84
CA HIS A 487 32.86 49.00 -7.50
C HIS A 487 32.30 50.05 -8.48
N ASN A 488 30.96 50.26 -8.49
CA ASN A 488 30.39 51.57 -8.12
C ASN A 488 28.91 51.54 -7.65
N VAL A 489 28.41 52.66 -7.13
CA VAL A 489 27.21 52.81 -6.25
C VAL A 489 26.24 53.92 -6.74
N ARG A 490 25.01 53.97 -6.18
CA ARG A 490 23.88 54.98 -6.31
C ARG A 490 22.84 54.64 -7.39
N GLY A 491 21.53 54.96 -7.32
CA GLY A 491 20.70 55.68 -6.32
C GLY A 491 19.96 56.90 -6.94
N VAL A 492 18.72 57.32 -6.62
CA VAL A 492 17.66 56.93 -5.62
C VAL A 492 16.28 57.49 -6.07
N SER A 493 15.12 56.89 -5.69
CA SER A 493 13.72 57.41 -5.74
C SER A 493 13.06 57.62 -7.14
N GLY A 494 11.73 57.76 -7.31
CA GLY A 494 10.58 57.59 -6.40
C GLY A 494 9.26 58.27 -6.90
N ALA A 495 8.12 57.90 -6.29
CA ALA A 495 6.74 58.46 -6.42
C ALA A 495 5.98 58.26 -7.76
N THR A 496 4.65 58.38 -7.92
CA THR A 496 3.37 58.19 -7.16
C THR A 496 2.24 58.73 -8.10
N VAL A 497 0.95 58.38 -7.86
CA VAL A 497 -0.33 59.00 -8.34
C VAL A 497 -1.10 58.17 -9.38
N ARG A 498 -2.45 58.11 -9.48
CA ARG A 498 -3.68 58.13 -8.62
C ARG A 498 -4.87 58.46 -9.57
N GLY A 499 -6.02 57.78 -9.44
CA GLY A 499 -7.29 58.12 -10.14
C GLY A 499 -7.42 57.57 -11.59
N GLY A 500 -8.62 57.34 -12.14
CA GLY A 500 -9.98 57.58 -11.61
C GLY A 500 -11.09 56.83 -12.40
N VAL A 501 -12.35 57.10 -12.02
CA VAL A 501 -13.61 56.42 -12.40
C VAL A 501 -14.16 56.85 -13.78
N HIS A 502 -14.87 55.97 -14.51
CA HIS A 502 -16.21 56.26 -15.09
C HIS A 502 -16.94 55.07 -15.77
N ASP A 503 -18.27 55.06 -15.63
CA ASP A 503 -19.27 54.24 -16.35
C ASP A 503 -19.31 54.47 -17.88
N LEU A 504 -19.80 53.49 -18.66
CA LEU A 504 -21.12 53.59 -19.32
C LEU A 504 -21.56 52.34 -20.12
N ARG A 505 -22.84 52.37 -20.51
CA ARG A 505 -23.67 51.24 -20.98
C ARG A 505 -23.55 50.91 -22.49
N ALA A 506 -23.77 49.63 -22.79
CA ALA A 506 -24.57 49.05 -23.89
C ALA A 506 -24.50 49.61 -25.33
N SER A 507 -24.20 48.73 -26.29
CA SER A 507 -25.09 48.44 -27.44
C SER A 507 -24.61 47.25 -28.31
N HIS A 508 -25.57 46.51 -28.87
CA HIS A 508 -25.42 45.62 -30.04
C HIS A 508 -25.89 46.42 -31.28
N PRO A 509 -25.40 46.20 -32.53
CA PRO A 509 -25.87 45.05 -33.33
C PRO A 509 -25.00 44.46 -34.48
N ARG A 510 -25.20 43.15 -34.73
CA ARG A 510 -25.36 42.40 -36.03
C ARG A 510 -24.39 42.51 -37.24
N ASN A 511 -24.09 41.31 -37.78
CA ASN A 511 -23.74 40.90 -39.18
C ASN A 511 -22.33 41.25 -39.73
N ILE A 512 -21.45 40.31 -40.18
CA ILE A 512 -21.51 39.27 -41.26
C ILE A 512 -21.46 39.93 -42.66
N PRO A 513 -20.63 39.51 -43.67
CA PRO A 513 -20.02 38.18 -43.98
C PRO A 513 -18.46 38.21 -44.12
N THR A 514 -17.66 37.20 -44.53
CA THR A 514 -17.76 36.17 -45.61
C THR A 514 -17.00 34.85 -45.36
N GLN A 515 -17.42 33.84 -46.14
CA GLN A 515 -16.91 32.49 -46.50
C GLN A 515 -15.38 32.22 -46.42
N VAL A 516 -14.85 30.99 -46.35
CA VAL A 516 -15.03 29.83 -47.27
C VAL A 516 -14.85 28.46 -46.57
N HIS A 517 -15.85 27.57 -46.78
CA HIS A 517 -15.81 26.15 -47.20
C HIS A 517 -14.47 25.34 -47.21
N HIS A 518 -14.42 23.99 -47.11
CA HIS A 518 -15.44 22.95 -47.37
C HIS A 518 -15.23 21.65 -46.55
N ARG A 519 -16.33 20.96 -46.18
CA ARG A 519 -16.39 19.52 -45.82
C ARG A 519 -16.50 18.63 -47.08
N TRP A 520 -16.38 17.30 -46.93
CA TRP A 520 -17.05 16.12 -47.58
C TRP A 520 -16.02 14.95 -47.69
N ARG A 521 -16.34 13.65 -47.63
CA ARG A 521 -17.34 12.83 -46.88
C ARG A 521 -16.91 11.34 -46.96
N GLU A 522 -17.68 10.43 -46.36
CA GLU A 522 -17.47 8.97 -46.38
C GLU A 522 -17.55 8.31 -47.77
N VAL A 523 -16.90 7.15 -47.95
CA VAL A 523 -17.39 6.02 -48.80
C VAL A 523 -16.99 4.68 -48.15
N GLN A 524 -17.87 3.68 -48.23
CA GLN A 524 -17.69 2.29 -47.77
C GLN A 524 -16.97 1.41 -48.82
N ASN A 525 -16.32 0.31 -48.43
CA ASN A 525 -16.70 -1.04 -48.92
C ASN A 525 -15.84 -2.20 -48.37
N ARG A 526 -16.46 -3.40 -48.30
CA ARG A 526 -15.79 -4.72 -48.23
C ARG A 526 -15.46 -5.21 -49.65
N PRO A 527 -14.68 -6.30 -49.79
CA PRO A 527 -15.32 -7.53 -50.28
C PRO A 527 -14.87 -8.83 -49.59
N THR A 528 -15.44 -9.93 -50.07
CA THR A 528 -15.45 -11.30 -49.53
C THR A 528 -14.34 -12.22 -50.04
N SER A 529 -14.02 -13.27 -49.29
CA SER A 529 -13.61 -14.58 -49.82
C SER A 529 -14.20 -15.71 -48.95
N ALA A 530 -14.27 -16.93 -49.47
CA ALA A 530 -15.08 -18.02 -48.92
C ALA A 530 -14.39 -19.40 -49.02
N ILE A 531 -14.76 -20.30 -48.10
CA ILE A 531 -14.71 -21.78 -48.17
C ILE A 531 -13.35 -22.42 -48.52
N SER A 532 -12.69 -22.99 -47.49
CA SER A 532 -12.51 -24.45 -47.32
C SER A 532 -12.00 -24.75 -45.91
#